data_AF-A0A0L9VJS0-F1
#
_entry.id   AF-A0A0L9VJS0-F1
#
_cell.length_a   1.000
_cell.length_b   1.000
_cell.length_c   1.000
_cell.angle_alpha   90.00
_cell.angle_beta   90.00
_cell.angle_gamma   90.00
#
_symmetry.space_group_name_H-M   'P 1'
#
loop_
_entity.id
_entity.type
_entity.pdbx_description
1 polymer ?
#
loop_
_entity_poly.entity_id
_entity_poly.type
_entity_poly.pdbx_seq_one_letter_code
_entity_poly.pdbx_strand_id
1 'polypeptide(L)'
;MVFGNSLFYPILGFASFVVFVYMSFGGIRFSFLEEGPELSFVERNGTQFVLDGKAFYVNGWNSYWLMVQSVDVYSRSKVREMMKTGAKMGLTVCRTWAFNDGDYNALQTSPGHFDEQAFQALDYVIAEARQHGIRLLLSLVNNLQAYGGKSQYVKWAWQEGVGLSSSNDSFFFDPSIRTYFKNYIKTVLTRKNSITGIEYRNDPTIFGWELINEPRCMSDPSGDTLQGWIDEMSSFVKLIDTNHLLTVGLEGFYGPNDPKSSTVNPELWASRLGSDFIRNSKISNIDFASVHIYPDHWFHEQIFEDQLKFVSKWMLSHIEDGDKVLKKPVLFSEFGLSEENQNFSVSDREKMHRAVLDIIYKSAKRNRSGAGALVWQFLVSGMKEFSDEYGMVPWESSSTASVFVEQSCRLANAKGWTQLDLVPDECVEGPQHRSFLVALEQLGLYASLLAEAKETNSELKLKLQETISIHLSYEAKHAESAQFLVKARQIMTDTVDAMRSLKQQNNDVTEENRLLKARLIELSFRKPVGRLLSRRML
;
A
#
# COMPACT_ATOMS: atom_id res chain seq x y z
N MET A 1 15.48 -70.15 -19.23
CA MET A 1 15.48 -69.13 -18.16
C MET A 1 15.46 -67.77 -18.83
N VAL A 2 14.28 -67.13 -18.90
CA VAL A 2 14.11 -65.80 -19.47
C VAL A 2 14.05 -64.82 -18.30
N PHE A 3 15.19 -64.30 -17.90
CA PHE A 3 15.26 -63.11 -17.05
C PHE A 3 15.29 -61.89 -17.97
N GLY A 4 14.10 -61.36 -18.27
CA GLY A 4 13.95 -60.11 -18.99
C GLY A 4 12.62 -59.49 -18.58
N ASN A 5 12.67 -58.28 -17.99
CA ASN A 5 11.55 -57.40 -17.67
C ASN A 5 11.01 -57.38 -16.23
N SER A 6 11.70 -57.89 -15.21
CA SER A 6 11.20 -57.77 -13.82
C SER A 6 11.25 -56.33 -13.26
N LEU A 7 12.07 -55.45 -13.82
CA LEU A 7 12.19 -54.04 -13.40
C LEU A 7 11.40 -53.06 -14.27
N PHE A 8 11.00 -53.48 -15.49
CA PHE A 8 10.38 -52.57 -16.45
C PHE A 8 8.94 -52.23 -16.06
N TYR A 9 8.15 -53.23 -15.66
CA TYR A 9 6.76 -53.03 -15.27
C TYR A 9 6.58 -52.21 -13.97
N PRO A 10 7.40 -52.38 -12.91
CA PRO A 10 7.36 -51.50 -11.74
C PRO A 10 7.70 -50.04 -12.06
N ILE A 11 8.70 -49.80 -12.92
CA ILE A 11 9.11 -48.45 -13.32
C ILE A 11 8.02 -47.78 -14.17
N LEU A 12 7.45 -48.52 -15.12
CA LEU A 12 6.35 -48.01 -15.95
C LEU A 12 5.12 -47.70 -15.08
N GLY A 13 4.80 -48.56 -14.12
CA GLY A 13 3.71 -48.36 -13.18
C GLY A 13 3.91 -47.11 -12.30
N PHE A 14 5.11 -46.90 -11.78
CA PHE A 14 5.44 -45.70 -11.00
C PHE A 14 5.38 -44.43 -11.86
N ALA A 15 5.93 -44.46 -13.08
CA ALA A 15 5.88 -43.33 -14.00
C ALA A 15 4.44 -42.97 -14.40
N SER A 16 3.60 -43.97 -14.69
CA SER A 16 2.17 -43.76 -14.98
C SER A 16 1.41 -43.21 -13.78
N PHE A 17 1.73 -43.64 -12.55
CA PHE A 17 1.15 -43.09 -11.33
C PHE A 17 1.54 -41.62 -11.11
N VAL A 18 2.81 -41.27 -11.31
CA VAL A 18 3.30 -39.88 -11.21
C VAL A 18 2.64 -38.98 -12.26
N VAL A 19 2.51 -39.46 -13.51
CA VAL A 19 1.81 -38.72 -14.58
C VAL A 19 0.33 -38.57 -14.27
N PHE A 20 -0.34 -39.62 -13.77
CA PHE A 20 -1.74 -39.56 -13.36
C PHE A 20 -1.94 -38.55 -12.23
N VAL A 21 -1.09 -38.56 -11.19
CA VAL A 21 -1.13 -37.57 -10.10
C VAL A 21 -0.87 -36.15 -10.64
N TYR A 22 0.10 -35.98 -11.54
CA TYR A 22 0.40 -34.67 -12.16
C TYR A 22 -0.76 -34.13 -13.01
N MET A 23 -1.42 -35.01 -13.78
CA MET A 23 -2.54 -34.67 -14.67
C MET A 23 -3.86 -34.48 -13.91
N SER A 24 -4.10 -35.26 -12.85
CA SER A 24 -5.32 -35.19 -12.04
C SER A 24 -5.32 -34.04 -11.04
N PHE A 25 -4.15 -33.60 -10.56
CA PHE A 25 -4.04 -32.54 -9.56
C PHE A 25 -3.37 -31.26 -10.05
N GLY A 26 -3.05 -31.16 -11.35
CA GLY A 26 -2.52 -29.95 -11.97
C GLY A 26 -1.26 -29.45 -11.26
N GLY A 27 -0.15 -30.16 -11.42
CA GLY A 27 1.14 -29.75 -10.86
C GLY A 27 1.11 -29.66 -9.33
N ILE A 28 1.22 -30.82 -8.67
CA ILE A 28 1.64 -30.85 -7.27
C ILE A 28 3.10 -30.35 -7.23
N ARG A 29 3.29 -29.04 -7.14
CA ARG A 29 4.46 -28.48 -6.49
C ARG A 29 4.39 -29.04 -5.08
N PHE A 30 5.32 -29.93 -4.73
CA PHE A 30 5.65 -30.08 -3.31
C PHE A 30 5.98 -28.68 -2.82
N SER A 31 5.11 -28.12 -1.99
CA SER A 31 5.38 -26.94 -1.18
C SER A 31 6.43 -27.32 -0.14
N PHE A 32 7.63 -27.66 -0.60
CA PHE A 32 8.81 -27.20 0.10
C PHE A 32 8.60 -25.69 0.23
N LEU A 33 8.60 -25.22 1.47
CA LEU A 33 8.63 -23.81 1.83
C LEU A 33 9.43 -23.08 0.74
N GLU A 34 8.76 -22.33 -0.15
CA GLU A 34 9.48 -21.40 -1.00
C GLU A 34 10.06 -20.42 0.02
N GLU A 35 11.33 -20.62 0.39
CA GLU A 35 12.07 -19.69 1.23
C GLU A 35 11.98 -18.35 0.52
N GLY A 36 11.15 -17.45 1.06
CA GLY A 36 11.03 -16.09 0.54
C GLY A 36 12.41 -15.43 0.48
N PRO A 37 12.58 -14.40 -0.37
CA PRO A 37 13.90 -13.82 -0.68
C PRO A 37 14.71 -13.55 0.59
N GLU A 38 16.02 -13.81 0.56
CA GLU A 38 16.90 -13.34 1.62
C GLU A 38 16.91 -11.81 1.65
N LEU A 39 16.45 -11.24 2.76
CA LEU A 39 16.39 -9.79 2.98
C LEU A 39 17.46 -9.39 4.01
N SER A 40 18.12 -8.25 3.81
CA SER A 40 18.92 -7.60 4.84
C SER A 40 18.07 -6.62 5.65
N PHE A 41 18.48 -6.27 6.88
CA PHE A 41 17.82 -5.22 7.66
C PHE A 41 17.98 -3.85 7.00
N VAL A 42 16.92 -3.02 7.08
CA VAL A 42 17.05 -1.60 6.72
C VAL A 42 17.68 -0.88 7.88
N GLU A 43 18.72 -0.12 7.60
CA GLU A 43 19.45 0.65 8.59
C GLU A 43 19.24 2.15 8.35
N ARG A 44 19.74 2.97 9.27
CA ARG A 44 19.85 4.41 9.10
C ARG A 44 21.30 4.80 8.94
N ASN A 45 21.57 5.65 7.95
CA ASN A 45 22.82 6.39 7.84
C ASN A 45 22.54 7.90 7.78
N GLY A 46 22.80 8.59 8.90
CA GLY A 46 22.52 10.01 9.02
C GLY A 46 21.04 10.31 8.81
N THR A 47 20.71 11.04 7.75
CA THR A 47 19.33 11.45 7.40
C THR A 47 18.64 10.52 6.41
N GLN A 48 19.27 9.42 6.00
CA GLN A 48 18.72 8.48 5.01
C GLN A 48 18.52 7.09 5.63
N PHE A 49 17.55 6.35 5.10
CA PHE A 49 17.54 4.89 5.26
C PHE A 49 18.48 4.27 4.23
N VAL A 50 19.12 3.17 4.62
CA VAL A 50 20.02 2.42 3.75
C VAL A 50 19.73 0.94 3.82
N LEU A 51 19.90 0.27 2.69
CA LEU A 51 19.80 -1.18 2.55
C LEU A 51 21.00 -1.63 1.74
N ASP A 52 21.79 -2.57 2.28
CA ASP A 52 23.02 -3.08 1.65
C ASP A 52 23.98 -1.97 1.18
N GLY A 53 24.14 -0.94 2.02
CA GLY A 53 25.03 0.19 1.78
C GLY A 53 24.55 1.22 0.75
N LYS A 54 23.34 1.09 0.19
CA LYS A 54 22.75 2.09 -0.72
C LYS A 54 21.47 2.67 -0.15
N ALA A 55 20.99 3.77 -0.74
CA ALA A 55 19.80 4.47 -0.26
C ALA A 55 18.53 3.62 -0.43
N PHE A 56 17.73 3.59 0.62
CA PHE A 56 16.38 3.01 0.61
C PHE A 56 15.41 4.17 0.80
N TYR A 57 14.56 4.51 -0.18
CA TYR A 57 13.47 5.46 0.06
C TYR A 57 12.16 4.70 0.25
N VAL A 58 11.22 5.30 0.95
CA VAL A 58 9.93 4.69 1.22
C VAL A 58 8.88 5.29 0.30
N ASN A 59 8.26 4.43 -0.50
CA ASN A 59 6.99 4.68 -1.17
C ASN A 59 6.05 3.57 -0.73
N GLY A 60 4.99 3.89 0.00
CA GLY A 60 4.23 2.85 0.67
C GLY A 60 2.80 3.25 1.02
N TRP A 61 2.19 2.44 1.86
CA TRP A 61 0.79 2.58 2.23
C TRP A 61 0.51 2.06 3.64
N ASN A 62 -0.67 2.38 4.14
CA ASN A 62 -1.21 1.82 5.37
C ASN A 62 -2.34 0.83 5.03
N SER A 63 -2.34 -0.30 5.72
CA SER A 63 -3.45 -1.26 5.75
C SER A 63 -3.52 -1.85 7.16
N TYR A 64 -4.24 -1.18 8.07
CA TYR A 64 -4.28 -1.60 9.49
C TYR A 64 -4.98 -2.96 9.69
N TRP A 65 -5.83 -3.36 8.75
CA TRP A 65 -6.72 -4.51 8.82
C TRP A 65 -6.06 -5.87 8.56
N LEU A 66 -4.78 -5.90 8.15
CA LEU A 66 -4.12 -7.12 7.65
C LEU A 66 -4.14 -8.28 8.66
N MET A 67 -3.83 -8.01 9.92
CA MET A 67 -3.83 -9.05 10.97
C MET A 67 -5.25 -9.58 11.21
N VAL A 68 -6.23 -8.69 11.41
CA VAL A 68 -7.62 -9.06 11.71
C VAL A 68 -8.25 -9.86 10.57
N GLN A 69 -7.97 -9.50 9.31
CA GLN A 69 -8.40 -10.28 8.14
C GLN A 69 -7.60 -11.57 7.91
N SER A 70 -6.55 -11.84 8.68
CA SER A 70 -5.78 -13.08 8.58
C SER A 70 -6.16 -14.13 9.62
N VAL A 71 -7.04 -13.77 10.58
CA VAL A 71 -7.56 -14.69 11.60
C VAL A 71 -8.41 -15.78 10.96
N ASP A 72 -9.32 -15.40 10.07
CA ASP A 72 -10.03 -16.33 9.21
C ASP A 72 -9.17 -16.68 7.98
N VAL A 73 -9.02 -17.98 7.73
CA VAL A 73 -8.25 -18.51 6.60
C VAL A 73 -8.87 -18.09 5.26
N TYR A 74 -10.19 -17.93 5.17
CA TYR A 74 -10.86 -17.56 3.92
C TYR A 74 -10.57 -16.12 3.47
N SER A 75 -10.29 -15.21 4.42
CA SER A 75 -9.95 -13.80 4.13
C SER A 75 -8.45 -13.56 3.91
N ARG A 76 -7.58 -14.54 4.16
CA ARG A 76 -6.12 -14.43 3.92
C ARG A 76 -5.74 -14.14 2.47
N SER A 77 -6.59 -14.50 1.52
CA SER A 77 -6.42 -14.18 0.09
C SER A 77 -6.40 -12.67 -0.17
N LYS A 78 -7.14 -11.88 0.62
CA LYS A 78 -7.16 -10.41 0.56
C LYS A 78 -5.82 -9.81 0.94
N VAL A 79 -5.18 -10.33 1.98
CA VAL A 79 -3.83 -9.91 2.41
C VAL A 79 -2.80 -10.21 1.33
N ARG A 80 -2.85 -11.42 0.75
CA ARG A 80 -1.99 -11.79 -0.39
C ARG A 80 -2.21 -10.86 -1.57
N GLU A 81 -3.46 -10.55 -1.92
CA GLU A 81 -3.80 -9.65 -3.02
C GLU A 81 -3.23 -8.24 -2.79
N MET A 82 -3.35 -7.71 -1.57
CA MET A 82 -2.80 -6.40 -1.22
C MET A 82 -1.27 -6.38 -1.30
N MET A 83 -0.58 -7.38 -0.74
CA MET A 83 0.89 -7.47 -0.80
C MET A 83 1.39 -7.59 -2.24
N LYS A 84 0.79 -8.49 -3.02
CA LYS A 84 1.11 -8.68 -4.44
C LYS A 84 0.89 -7.41 -5.25
N THR A 85 -0.19 -6.68 -4.99
CA THR A 85 -0.50 -5.44 -5.73
C THR A 85 0.44 -4.31 -5.34
N GLY A 86 0.72 -4.15 -4.04
CA GLY A 86 1.72 -3.18 -3.58
C GLY A 86 3.09 -3.41 -4.22
N ALA A 87 3.54 -4.67 -4.27
CA ALA A 87 4.79 -5.04 -4.93
C ALA A 87 4.80 -4.72 -6.43
N LYS A 88 3.71 -5.04 -7.15
CA LYS A 88 3.55 -4.66 -8.57
C LYS A 88 3.61 -3.15 -8.81
N MET A 89 3.14 -2.36 -7.85
CA MET A 89 3.20 -0.89 -7.90
C MET A 89 4.58 -0.32 -7.49
N GLY A 90 5.51 -1.19 -7.09
CA GLY A 90 6.82 -0.82 -6.57
C GLY A 90 6.81 -0.14 -5.22
N LEU A 91 5.76 -0.40 -4.44
CA LEU A 91 5.70 0.03 -3.06
C LEU A 91 6.64 -0.84 -2.22
N THR A 92 7.24 -0.26 -1.20
CA THR A 92 8.36 -0.84 -0.45
C THR A 92 8.03 -1.16 1.00
N VAL A 93 7.17 -0.34 1.62
CA VAL A 93 6.81 -0.47 3.03
C VAL A 93 5.29 -0.39 3.18
N CYS A 94 4.72 -1.34 3.93
CA CYS A 94 3.37 -1.28 4.42
C CYS A 94 3.39 -1.04 5.93
N ARG A 95 2.67 -0.02 6.41
CA ARG A 95 2.43 0.17 7.84
C ARG A 95 1.12 -0.50 8.25
N THR A 96 1.18 -1.28 9.33
CA THR A 96 0.04 -2.07 9.82
C THR A 96 0.13 -2.32 11.33
N TRP A 97 -0.98 -2.75 11.94
CA TRP A 97 -1.09 -2.89 13.39
C TRP A 97 -0.65 -4.28 13.83
N ALA A 98 0.30 -4.31 14.77
CA ALA A 98 0.65 -5.51 15.51
C ALA A 98 -0.19 -5.66 16.78
N PHE A 99 -1.23 -4.86 16.98
CA PHE A 99 -2.12 -4.88 18.14
C PHE A 99 -3.58 -5.10 17.75
N ASN A 100 -4.31 -5.70 18.69
CA ASN A 100 -5.76 -5.64 18.81
C ASN A 100 -6.06 -6.02 20.27
N ASP A 101 -6.36 -5.02 21.09
CA ASP A 101 -6.43 -5.13 22.55
C ASP A 101 -7.88 -5.29 23.01
N GLY A 102 -8.25 -6.51 23.41
CA GLY A 102 -9.55 -6.80 24.04
C GLY A 102 -10.80 -6.63 23.16
N ASP A 103 -10.65 -6.45 21.85
CA ASP A 103 -11.74 -6.34 20.87
C ASP A 103 -12.07 -7.70 20.19
N TYR A 104 -13.01 -7.70 19.22
CA TYR A 104 -13.26 -8.85 18.36
C TYR A 104 -11.97 -9.27 17.62
N ASN A 105 -11.66 -10.57 17.64
CA ASN A 105 -10.39 -11.13 17.14
C ASN A 105 -9.13 -10.47 17.78
N ALA A 106 -9.21 -10.15 19.08
CA ALA A 106 -8.10 -9.60 19.84
C ALA A 106 -6.83 -10.45 19.72
N LEU A 107 -5.69 -9.78 19.51
CA LEU A 107 -4.38 -10.39 19.68
C LEU A 107 -4.08 -10.59 21.17
N GLN A 108 -4.34 -9.56 21.97
CA GLN A 108 -4.19 -9.61 23.42
C GLN A 108 -5.57 -9.47 24.06
N THR A 109 -6.05 -10.54 24.68
CA THR A 109 -7.41 -10.62 25.26
C THR A 109 -7.48 -10.00 26.66
N SER A 110 -6.38 -10.10 27.41
CA SER A 110 -6.14 -9.47 28.72
C SER A 110 -4.63 -9.33 28.94
N PRO A 111 -4.15 -8.56 29.94
CA PRO A 111 -2.72 -8.30 30.10
C PRO A 111 -1.88 -9.58 30.16
N GLY A 112 -0.98 -9.77 29.18
CA GLY A 112 -0.12 -10.94 29.09
C GLY A 112 -0.78 -12.22 28.59
N HIS A 113 -2.06 -12.20 28.22
CA HIS A 113 -2.78 -13.32 27.63
C HIS A 113 -3.09 -13.04 26.16
N PHE A 114 -2.63 -13.94 25.29
CA PHE A 114 -2.69 -13.76 23.84
C PHE A 114 -3.51 -14.86 23.18
N ASP A 115 -4.22 -14.49 22.12
CA ASP A 115 -4.88 -15.45 21.25
C ASP A 115 -3.89 -15.95 20.19
N GLU A 116 -3.65 -17.26 20.18
CA GLU A 116 -2.67 -17.87 19.27
C GLU A 116 -3.12 -17.82 17.81
N GLN A 117 -4.43 -17.85 17.53
CA GLN A 117 -4.94 -17.74 16.16
C GLN A 117 -4.70 -16.33 15.62
N ALA A 118 -4.90 -15.29 16.44
CA ALA A 118 -4.56 -13.92 16.11
C ALA A 118 -3.04 -13.71 15.95
N PHE A 119 -2.21 -14.36 16.78
CA PHE A 119 -0.75 -14.31 16.61
C PHE A 119 -0.31 -14.96 15.28
N GLN A 120 -0.87 -16.12 14.94
CA GLN A 120 -0.62 -16.80 13.67
C GLN A 120 -1.14 -15.99 12.47
N ALA A 121 -2.16 -15.15 12.68
CA ALA A 121 -2.62 -14.22 11.67
C ALA A 121 -1.55 -13.15 11.38
N LEU A 122 -0.91 -12.59 12.42
CA LEU A 122 0.23 -11.68 12.24
C LEU A 122 1.45 -12.40 11.64
N ASP A 123 1.69 -13.66 12.04
CA ASP A 123 2.75 -14.50 11.45
C ASP A 123 2.56 -14.63 9.92
N TYR A 124 1.30 -14.83 9.48
CA TYR A 124 0.93 -14.90 8.06
C TYR A 124 1.15 -13.58 7.33
N VAL A 125 0.80 -12.44 7.93
CA VAL A 125 1.03 -11.11 7.33
C VAL A 125 2.52 -10.88 7.07
N ILE A 126 3.39 -11.21 8.02
CA ILE A 126 4.85 -11.09 7.86
C ILE A 126 5.36 -12.06 6.79
N ALA A 127 4.89 -13.32 6.79
CA ALA A 127 5.30 -14.30 5.80
C ALA A 127 4.90 -13.88 4.37
N GLU A 128 3.70 -13.33 4.18
CA GLU A 128 3.26 -12.82 2.87
C GLU A 128 4.03 -11.56 2.46
N ALA A 129 4.26 -10.62 3.38
CA ALA A 129 5.08 -9.45 3.09
C ALA A 129 6.47 -9.86 2.59
N ARG A 130 7.08 -10.86 3.24
CA ARG A 130 8.37 -11.45 2.83
C ARG A 130 8.30 -12.01 1.41
N GLN A 131 7.27 -12.78 1.10
CA GLN A 131 7.10 -13.42 -0.21
C GLN A 131 7.06 -12.39 -1.36
N HIS A 132 6.52 -11.19 -1.13
CA HIS A 132 6.47 -10.11 -2.13
C HIS A 132 7.53 -9.03 -1.93
N GLY A 133 8.53 -9.24 -1.06
CA GLY A 133 9.59 -8.27 -0.79
C GLY A 133 9.12 -6.95 -0.16
N ILE A 134 7.91 -6.92 0.41
CA ILE A 134 7.35 -5.77 1.12
C ILE A 134 7.86 -5.78 2.55
N ARG A 135 8.26 -4.62 3.07
CA ARG A 135 8.66 -4.48 4.46
C ARG A 135 7.54 -3.92 5.34
N LEU A 136 7.52 -4.29 6.61
CA LEU A 136 6.44 -3.91 7.54
C LEU A 136 6.89 -2.93 8.61
N LEU A 137 6.22 -1.78 8.71
CA LEU A 137 6.29 -0.91 9.89
C LEU A 137 5.15 -1.30 10.84
N LEU A 138 5.49 -1.87 11.99
CA LEU A 138 4.54 -2.46 12.93
C LEU A 138 4.29 -1.52 14.11
N SER A 139 3.07 -0.98 14.21
CA SER A 139 2.62 -0.21 15.37
C SER A 139 2.23 -1.14 16.52
N LEU A 140 2.70 -0.84 17.72
CA LEU A 140 2.60 -1.72 18.90
C LEU A 140 1.39 -1.43 19.79
N VAL A 141 0.79 -0.24 19.70
CA VAL A 141 -0.45 0.11 20.41
C VAL A 141 -1.10 1.34 19.78
N ASN A 142 -2.39 1.56 20.02
CA ASN A 142 -3.10 2.76 19.59
C ASN A 142 -3.25 3.80 20.70
N ASN A 143 -3.19 5.10 20.37
CA ASN A 143 -3.69 6.16 21.23
C ASN A 143 -5.23 6.29 21.16
N LEU A 144 -5.80 6.03 19.97
CA LEU A 144 -7.25 6.07 19.72
C LEU A 144 -7.92 4.80 20.25
N GLN A 145 -9.26 4.78 20.27
CA GLN A 145 -10.05 3.69 20.86
C GLN A 145 -10.19 2.45 19.95
N ALA A 146 -10.06 2.62 18.63
CA ALA A 146 -10.26 1.52 17.69
C ALA A 146 -9.22 0.41 17.93
N TYR A 147 -9.70 -0.84 18.01
CA TYR A 147 -8.90 -2.02 18.37
C TYR A 147 -8.26 -1.93 19.77
N GLY A 148 -8.94 -1.21 20.68
CA GLY A 148 -8.56 -1.06 22.08
C GLY A 148 -7.60 0.12 22.33
N GLY A 149 -6.29 -0.13 22.25
CA GLY A 149 -5.26 0.87 22.52
C GLY A 149 -5.11 1.26 23.99
N LYS A 150 -4.54 2.44 24.26
CA LYS A 150 -4.21 2.91 25.61
C LYS A 150 -5.40 2.87 26.57
N SER A 151 -6.60 3.14 26.06
CA SER A 151 -7.84 3.13 26.84
C SER A 151 -8.17 1.74 27.38
N GLN A 152 -7.89 0.69 26.60
CA GLN A 152 -8.12 -0.69 27.03
C GLN A 152 -7.11 -1.14 28.10
N TYR A 153 -5.85 -0.71 27.99
CA TYR A 153 -4.85 -0.95 29.04
C TYR A 153 -5.22 -0.30 30.38
N VAL A 154 -5.72 0.94 30.34
CA VAL A 154 -6.25 1.63 31.54
C VAL A 154 -7.45 0.88 32.10
N LYS A 155 -8.37 0.43 31.25
CA LYS A 155 -9.54 -0.35 31.65
C LYS A 155 -9.14 -1.66 32.34
N TRP A 156 -8.17 -2.41 31.82
CA TRP A 156 -7.68 -3.64 32.47
C TRP A 156 -7.14 -3.37 33.87
N ALA A 157 -6.22 -2.41 34.02
CA ALA A 157 -5.63 -2.08 35.32
C ALA A 157 -6.68 -1.54 36.32
N TRP A 158 -7.65 -0.76 35.84
CA TRP A 158 -8.75 -0.25 36.67
C TRP A 158 -9.67 -1.36 37.17
N GLN A 159 -10.03 -2.33 36.31
CA GLN A 159 -10.88 -3.46 36.68
C GLN A 159 -10.20 -4.42 37.65
N GLU A 160 -8.88 -4.57 37.56
CA GLU A 160 -8.07 -5.35 38.50
C GLU A 160 -7.82 -4.63 39.85
N GLY A 161 -8.20 -3.34 39.96
CA GLY A 161 -8.01 -2.55 41.18
C GLY A 161 -6.56 -2.13 41.43
N VAL A 162 -5.70 -2.18 40.41
CA VAL A 162 -4.27 -1.82 40.50
C VAL A 162 -3.93 -0.50 39.80
N GLY A 163 -4.85 0.04 38.99
CA GLY A 163 -4.67 1.31 38.29
C GLY A 163 -4.80 2.52 39.23
N LEU A 164 -3.88 3.46 39.11
CA LEU A 164 -3.84 4.70 39.89
C LEU A 164 -4.99 5.66 39.54
N SER A 165 -5.47 5.62 38.30
CA SER A 165 -6.55 6.48 37.80
C SER A 165 -7.22 5.87 36.57
N SER A 166 -8.49 6.24 36.32
CA SER A 166 -9.24 5.85 35.13
C SER A 166 -9.03 6.78 33.93
N SER A 167 -8.20 7.82 34.06
CA SER A 167 -7.79 8.66 32.93
C SER A 167 -7.04 7.85 31.89
N ASN A 168 -7.38 8.02 30.60
CA ASN A 168 -6.70 7.34 29.49
C ASN A 168 -5.19 7.62 29.45
N ASP A 169 -4.75 8.78 29.94
CA ASP A 169 -3.33 9.14 29.96
C ASP A 169 -2.56 8.44 31.08
N SER A 170 -3.23 7.74 32.00
CA SER A 170 -2.58 6.88 33.00
C SER A 170 -1.71 5.80 32.34
N PHE A 171 -2.01 5.44 31.09
CA PHE A 171 -1.14 4.59 30.26
C PHE A 171 0.32 5.05 30.23
N PHE A 172 0.57 6.36 30.26
CA PHE A 172 1.93 6.91 30.15
C PHE A 172 2.70 6.93 31.47
N PHE A 173 2.03 6.93 32.63
CA PHE A 173 2.70 7.13 33.92
C PHE A 173 2.43 6.04 34.97
N ASP A 174 1.34 5.27 34.85
CA ASP A 174 1.00 4.21 35.78
C ASP A 174 2.01 3.05 35.69
N PRO A 175 2.69 2.68 36.79
CA PRO A 175 3.71 1.62 36.77
C PRO A 175 3.17 0.24 36.37
N SER A 176 1.93 -0.09 36.75
CA SER A 176 1.30 -1.36 36.43
C SER A 176 1.00 -1.44 34.94
N ILE A 177 0.42 -0.38 34.38
CA ILE A 177 0.11 -0.31 32.94
C ILE A 177 1.39 -0.33 32.09
N ARG A 178 2.43 0.41 32.50
CA ARG A 178 3.75 0.37 31.85
C ARG A 178 4.35 -1.03 31.87
N THR A 179 4.14 -1.79 32.95
CA THR A 179 4.55 -3.20 33.04
C THR A 179 3.76 -4.09 32.08
N TYR A 180 2.44 -3.89 31.96
CA TYR A 180 1.61 -4.64 30.99
C TYR A 180 2.10 -4.41 29.56
N PHE A 181 2.36 -3.16 29.20
CA PHE A 181 2.84 -2.84 27.86
C PHE A 181 4.25 -3.39 27.59
N LYS A 182 5.17 -3.34 28.58
CA LYS A 182 6.48 -4.00 28.46
C LYS A 182 6.38 -5.51 28.26
N ASN A 183 5.47 -6.18 28.98
CA ASN A 183 5.23 -7.61 28.77
C ASN A 183 4.73 -7.88 27.35
N TYR A 184 3.80 -7.06 26.85
CA TYR A 184 3.33 -7.12 25.47
C TYR A 184 4.47 -6.93 24.45
N ILE A 185 5.27 -5.86 24.58
CA ILE A 185 6.43 -5.60 23.71
C ILE A 185 7.35 -6.81 23.65
N LYS A 186 7.72 -7.36 24.83
CA LYS A 186 8.62 -8.50 24.90
C LYS A 186 8.04 -9.71 24.18
N THR A 187 6.75 -10.01 24.38
CA THR A 187 6.09 -11.14 23.72
C THR A 187 6.08 -10.97 22.19
N VAL A 188 5.71 -9.80 21.68
CA VAL A 188 5.67 -9.54 20.23
C VAL A 188 7.07 -9.63 19.60
N LEU A 189 8.05 -8.93 20.15
CA LEU A 189 9.40 -8.90 19.57
C LEU A 189 10.11 -10.26 19.61
N THR A 190 9.81 -11.09 20.63
CA THR A 190 10.41 -12.43 20.77
C THR A 190 9.52 -13.56 20.23
N ARG A 191 8.39 -13.22 19.58
CA ARG A 191 7.54 -14.21 18.88
C ARG A 191 8.35 -14.89 17.80
N LYS A 192 8.40 -16.22 17.83
CA LYS A 192 8.86 -17.04 16.71
C LYS A 192 7.71 -17.22 15.72
N ASN A 193 7.85 -16.71 14.52
CA ASN A 193 6.86 -16.82 13.47
C ASN A 193 6.58 -18.30 13.16
N SER A 194 5.32 -18.74 13.23
CA SER A 194 4.97 -20.15 13.04
C SER A 194 5.13 -20.65 11.60
N ILE A 195 5.29 -19.75 10.63
CA ILE A 195 5.41 -20.04 9.20
C ILE A 195 6.88 -19.93 8.76
N THR A 196 7.55 -18.81 9.05
CA THR A 196 8.95 -18.59 8.63
C THR A 196 9.95 -19.22 9.60
N GLY A 197 9.54 -19.47 10.85
CA GLY A 197 10.43 -19.97 11.90
C GLY A 197 11.41 -18.94 12.45
N ILE A 198 11.33 -17.68 12.02
CA ILE A 198 12.22 -16.59 12.44
C ILE A 198 11.57 -15.84 13.62
N GLU A 199 12.35 -15.48 14.63
CA GLU A 199 11.85 -14.56 15.67
C GLU A 199 11.65 -13.16 15.08
N TYR A 200 10.58 -12.45 15.44
CA TYR A 200 10.26 -11.15 14.85
C TYR A 200 11.42 -10.15 14.96
N ARG A 201 12.10 -10.06 16.11
CA ARG A 201 13.32 -9.22 16.28
C ARG A 201 14.50 -9.57 15.36
N ASN A 202 14.45 -10.73 14.71
CA ASN A 202 15.46 -11.23 13.77
C ASN A 202 14.92 -11.35 12.34
N ASP A 203 13.68 -10.91 12.05
CA ASP A 203 13.07 -11.03 10.73
C ASP A 203 13.22 -9.71 9.93
N PRO A 204 14.14 -9.65 8.94
CA PRO A 204 14.39 -8.44 8.15
C PRO A 204 13.20 -8.01 7.29
N THR A 205 12.14 -8.81 7.19
CA THR A 205 10.87 -8.38 6.58
C THR A 205 10.26 -7.20 7.37
N ILE A 206 10.54 -7.08 8.65
CA ILE A 206 10.09 -5.93 9.44
C ILE A 206 11.03 -4.75 9.13
N PHE A 207 10.45 -3.63 8.68
CA PHE A 207 11.16 -2.36 8.46
C PHE A 207 11.57 -1.74 9.80
N GLY A 208 10.65 -1.78 10.76
CA GLY A 208 10.85 -1.21 12.08
C GLY A 208 9.60 -1.30 12.95
N TRP A 209 9.78 -0.87 14.20
CA TRP A 209 8.74 -0.78 15.20
C TRP A 209 8.27 0.65 15.36
N GLU A 210 6.98 0.83 15.64
CA GLU A 210 6.38 2.09 16.05
C GLU A 210 5.79 1.92 17.45
N LEU A 211 6.23 2.74 18.40
CA LEU A 211 5.84 2.59 19.81
C LEU A 211 4.34 2.71 20.01
N ILE A 212 3.70 3.68 19.38
CA ILE A 212 2.28 3.98 19.54
C ILE A 212 1.78 4.83 18.37
N ASN A 213 0.63 4.48 17.80
CA ASN A 213 -0.06 5.32 16.82
C ASN A 213 -0.59 6.61 17.49
N GLU A 214 -0.13 7.76 17.03
CA GLU A 214 -0.63 9.11 17.38
C GLU A 214 -0.70 9.41 18.89
N PRO A 215 0.40 9.31 19.66
CA PRO A 215 0.35 9.51 21.11
C PRO A 215 -0.04 10.94 21.48
N ARG A 216 -1.05 11.06 22.35
CA ARG A 216 -1.48 12.33 22.95
C ARG A 216 -1.62 12.16 24.45
N CYS A 217 -0.97 13.02 25.24
CA CYS A 217 -1.03 13.08 26.70
C CYS A 217 -1.58 14.44 27.14
N MET A 218 -2.89 14.63 26.98
CA MET A 218 -3.57 15.91 27.19
C MET A 218 -3.59 16.36 28.66
N SER A 219 -3.46 15.41 29.60
CA SER A 219 -3.34 15.68 31.03
C SER A 219 -2.03 16.38 31.41
N ASP A 220 -1.01 16.33 30.53
CA ASP A 220 0.26 17.02 30.73
C ASP A 220 0.72 17.74 29.43
N PRO A 221 0.20 18.97 29.19
CA PRO A 221 0.58 19.76 28.02
C PRO A 221 2.06 20.16 27.96
N SER A 222 2.82 20.02 29.06
CA SER A 222 4.28 20.29 29.03
C SER A 222 5.03 19.25 28.18
N GLY A 223 4.45 18.07 28.01
CA GLY A 223 5.04 16.93 27.32
C GLY A 223 6.07 16.15 28.14
N ASP A 224 6.28 16.46 29.42
CA ASP A 224 7.24 15.78 30.28
C ASP A 224 6.87 14.31 30.52
N THR A 225 5.58 14.06 30.78
CA THR A 225 5.05 12.71 31.01
C THR A 225 5.25 11.81 29.78
N LEU A 226 4.85 12.31 28.60
CA LEU A 226 5.01 11.55 27.36
C LEU A 226 6.49 11.36 27.02
N GLN A 227 7.33 12.38 27.20
CA GLN A 227 8.77 12.26 27.00
C GLN A 227 9.38 11.15 27.86
N GLY A 228 9.09 11.14 29.17
CA GLY A 228 9.62 10.12 30.09
C GLY A 228 9.15 8.71 29.74
N TRP A 229 7.91 8.56 29.26
CA TRP A 229 7.41 7.29 28.75
C TRP A 229 8.14 6.83 27.49
N ILE A 230 8.36 7.72 26.52
CA ILE A 230 9.08 7.38 25.28
C ILE A 230 10.54 7.00 25.59
N ASP A 231 11.22 7.72 26.49
CA ASP A 231 12.58 7.40 26.92
C ASP A 231 12.66 5.98 27.49
N GLU A 232 11.71 5.60 28.35
CA GLU A 232 11.67 4.26 28.93
C GLU A 232 11.33 3.18 27.89
N MET A 233 10.25 3.35 27.12
CA MET A 233 9.77 2.32 26.21
C MET A 233 10.73 2.10 25.04
N SER A 234 11.32 3.17 24.51
CA SER A 234 12.34 3.05 23.46
C SER A 234 13.59 2.32 23.94
N SER A 235 14.04 2.60 25.18
CA SER A 235 15.16 1.89 25.79
C SER A 235 14.84 0.41 26.00
N PHE A 236 13.61 0.09 26.42
CA PHE A 236 13.18 -1.28 26.62
C PHE A 236 13.08 -2.07 25.30
N VAL A 237 12.55 -1.46 24.24
CA VAL A 237 12.55 -2.06 22.89
C VAL A 237 13.98 -2.35 22.43
N LYS A 238 14.88 -1.36 22.49
CA LYS A 238 16.27 -1.50 22.04
C LYS A 238 17.11 -2.48 22.88
N LEU A 239 16.70 -2.77 24.11
CA LEU A 239 17.30 -3.83 24.93
C LEU A 239 17.00 -5.23 24.38
N ILE A 240 15.84 -5.42 23.75
CA ILE A 240 15.36 -6.72 23.24
C ILE A 240 15.75 -6.91 21.77
N ASP A 241 15.70 -5.82 21.00
CA ASP A 241 15.92 -5.80 19.56
C ASP A 241 16.86 -4.65 19.17
N THR A 242 18.07 -5.01 18.75
CA THR A 242 19.10 -4.09 18.27
C THR A 242 19.19 -4.04 16.74
N ASN A 243 18.37 -4.83 16.03
CA ASN A 243 18.42 -4.96 14.57
C ASN A 243 17.49 -3.94 13.89
N HIS A 244 16.27 -3.80 14.40
CA HIS A 244 15.23 -3.01 13.73
C HIS A 244 15.29 -1.52 14.05
N LEU A 245 14.83 -0.72 13.09
CA LEU A 245 14.55 0.70 13.28
C LEU A 245 13.38 0.89 14.26
N LEU A 246 13.40 2.00 15.00
CA LEU A 246 12.36 2.38 15.94
C LEU A 246 11.92 3.84 15.70
N THR A 247 10.61 4.06 15.65
CA THR A 247 9.99 5.39 15.71
C THR A 247 8.96 5.46 16.83
N VAL A 248 8.55 6.69 17.16
CA VAL A 248 7.51 6.93 18.15
C VAL A 248 6.11 6.68 17.59
N GLY A 249 5.81 7.18 16.37
CA GLY A 249 4.46 7.19 15.79
C GLY A 249 3.72 8.52 15.97
N LEU A 250 4.47 9.63 16.03
CA LEU A 250 3.94 10.99 16.15
C LEU A 250 3.20 11.44 14.89
N GLU A 251 2.19 12.26 15.11
CA GLU A 251 1.56 13.09 14.07
C GLU A 251 2.49 14.21 13.58
N GLY A 252 3.42 14.66 14.43
CA GLY A 252 4.43 15.68 14.11
C GLY A 252 4.22 17.05 14.76
N PHE A 253 3.29 17.19 15.71
CA PHE A 253 3.06 18.49 16.36
C PHE A 253 4.29 18.99 17.14
N TYR A 254 4.56 20.28 17.03
CA TYR A 254 5.56 20.97 17.84
C TYR A 254 4.98 21.29 19.21
N GLY A 255 5.77 21.07 20.27
CA GLY A 255 5.40 21.33 21.66
C GLY A 255 5.26 22.83 21.95
N PRO A 256 4.68 23.20 23.11
CA PRO A 256 4.29 24.59 23.41
C PRO A 256 5.47 25.56 23.55
N ASN A 257 6.68 25.04 23.80
CA ASN A 257 7.89 25.83 23.95
C ASN A 257 8.70 25.96 22.65
N ASP A 258 8.28 25.29 21.57
CA ASP A 258 8.95 25.38 20.27
C ASP A 258 8.40 26.60 19.49
N PRO A 259 9.26 27.50 18.98
CA PRO A 259 8.83 28.65 18.16
C PRO A 259 8.05 28.26 16.90
N LYS A 260 8.21 27.04 16.38
CA LYS A 260 7.44 26.53 15.24
C LYS A 260 6.01 26.15 15.61
N SER A 261 5.69 25.99 16.90
CA SER A 261 4.32 25.67 17.34
C SER A 261 3.30 26.71 16.91
N SER A 262 3.64 28.00 16.89
CA SER A 262 2.71 29.06 16.48
C SER A 262 2.71 29.32 14.98
N THR A 263 3.64 28.73 14.22
CA THR A 263 3.82 29.03 12.79
C THR A 263 3.62 27.83 11.89
N VAL A 264 3.79 26.60 12.39
CA VAL A 264 3.77 25.37 11.58
C VAL A 264 2.65 24.42 12.00
N ASN A 265 2.32 24.31 13.30
CA ASN A 265 1.18 23.51 13.73
C ASN A 265 -0.11 23.96 13.03
N PRO A 266 -1.08 23.04 12.84
CA PRO A 266 -2.34 23.40 12.22
C PRO A 266 -3.04 24.50 13.02
N GLU A 267 -3.16 24.31 14.33
CA GLU A 267 -3.87 25.23 15.22
C GLU A 267 -3.23 25.23 16.62
N LEU A 268 -3.62 26.19 17.46
CA LEU A 268 -3.09 26.36 18.82
C LEU A 268 -3.26 25.10 19.69
N TRP A 269 -4.32 24.32 19.47
CA TRP A 269 -4.60 23.10 20.24
C TRP A 269 -3.53 22.02 20.05
N ALA A 270 -2.90 21.95 18.88
CA ALA A 270 -1.95 20.89 18.55
C ALA A 270 -0.74 20.88 19.51
N SER A 271 -0.27 22.07 19.91
CA SER A 271 0.82 22.23 20.87
C SER A 271 0.50 21.77 22.29
N ARG A 272 -0.78 21.51 22.60
CA ARG A 272 -1.25 21.16 23.95
C ARG A 272 -1.56 19.68 24.12
N LEU A 273 -1.26 18.86 23.11
CA LEU A 273 -1.51 17.42 23.15
C LEU A 273 -0.41 16.63 23.88
N GLY A 274 0.60 17.30 24.42
CA GLY A 274 1.72 16.68 25.14
C GLY A 274 2.79 16.05 24.25
N SER A 275 2.59 16.02 22.93
CA SER A 275 3.60 15.62 21.95
C SER A 275 4.48 16.79 21.53
N ASP A 276 5.75 16.49 21.23
CA ASP A 276 6.74 17.46 20.76
C ASP A 276 7.66 16.77 19.75
N PHE A 277 7.47 17.10 18.47
CA PHE A 277 8.20 16.50 17.35
C PHE A 277 9.72 16.51 17.55
N ILE A 278 10.29 17.63 17.98
CA ILE A 278 11.74 17.75 18.14
C ILE A 278 12.19 16.95 19.36
N ARG A 279 11.59 17.21 20.52
CA ARG A 279 12.01 16.63 21.79
C ARG A 279 11.88 15.10 21.77
N ASN A 280 10.72 14.60 21.35
CA ASN A 280 10.42 13.17 21.30
C ASN A 280 11.28 12.45 20.26
N SER A 281 11.50 13.05 19.09
CA SER A 281 12.30 12.41 18.03
C SER A 281 13.81 12.51 18.26
N LYS A 282 14.30 13.35 19.19
CA LYS A 282 15.73 13.55 19.44
C LYS A 282 16.38 12.42 20.25
N ILE A 283 15.58 11.64 20.99
CA ILE A 283 16.02 10.49 21.81
C ILE A 283 16.92 9.56 20.99
N SER A 284 18.04 9.10 21.53
CA SER A 284 19.04 8.30 20.79
C SER A 284 18.50 6.96 20.28
N ASN A 285 17.57 6.36 21.02
CA ASN A 285 16.95 5.08 20.69
C ASN A 285 15.89 5.18 19.59
N ILE A 286 15.47 6.40 19.24
CA ILE A 286 14.57 6.65 18.11
C ILE A 286 15.41 6.85 16.86
N ASP A 287 15.24 5.99 15.85
CA ASP A 287 16.07 6.00 14.67
C ASP A 287 15.60 7.03 13.65
N PHE A 288 14.30 7.21 13.48
CA PHE A 288 13.71 8.16 12.54
C PHE A 288 12.48 8.84 13.15
N ALA A 289 12.12 9.99 12.59
CA ALA A 289 10.93 10.72 13.00
C ALA A 289 9.75 10.37 12.09
N SER A 290 8.55 10.27 12.66
CA SER A 290 7.29 10.09 11.92
C SER A 290 6.45 11.37 11.94
N VAL A 291 5.68 11.58 10.89
CA VAL A 291 4.78 12.74 10.72
C VAL A 291 3.52 12.28 9.96
N HIS A 292 2.34 12.73 10.38
CA HIS A 292 1.06 12.49 9.72
C HIS A 292 0.60 13.77 8.99
N ILE A 293 -0.37 13.66 8.07
CA ILE A 293 -0.87 14.79 7.26
C ILE A 293 -2.38 14.63 7.00
N TYR A 294 -3.21 15.34 7.78
CA TYR A 294 -4.67 15.37 7.61
C TYR A 294 -5.23 16.80 7.69
N PRO A 295 -4.97 17.66 6.68
CA PRO A 295 -5.36 19.06 6.73
C PRO A 295 -6.88 19.25 6.76
N ASP A 296 -7.64 18.35 6.16
CA ASP A 296 -9.10 18.33 6.20
C ASP A 296 -9.68 17.97 7.57
N HIS A 297 -9.01 17.08 8.31
CA HIS A 297 -9.40 16.80 9.68
C HIS A 297 -8.95 17.89 10.65
N TRP A 298 -7.79 18.51 10.42
CA TRP A 298 -7.23 19.53 11.30
C TRP A 298 -7.83 20.93 11.10
N PHE A 299 -8.40 21.20 9.92
CA PHE A 299 -9.02 22.47 9.57
C PHE A 299 -10.46 22.28 9.09
N HIS A 300 -11.42 22.86 9.80
CA HIS A 300 -12.85 22.72 9.45
C HIS A 300 -13.34 23.69 8.37
N GLU A 301 -12.62 24.77 8.08
CA GLU A 301 -13.11 25.87 7.23
C GLU A 301 -12.17 26.24 6.06
N GLN A 302 -11.11 25.46 5.82
CA GLN A 302 -10.17 25.77 4.75
C GLN A 302 -10.61 25.23 3.39
N ILE A 303 -10.39 26.04 2.35
CA ILE A 303 -10.49 25.58 0.97
C ILE A 303 -9.27 24.72 0.60
N PHE A 304 -9.44 23.81 -0.35
CA PHE A 304 -8.41 22.84 -0.76
C PHE A 304 -7.04 23.46 -1.12
N GLU A 305 -7.02 24.62 -1.77
CA GLU A 305 -5.76 25.29 -2.13
C GLU A 305 -4.95 25.76 -0.91
N ASP A 306 -5.62 26.13 0.18
CA ASP A 306 -4.94 26.50 1.42
C ASP A 306 -4.45 25.27 2.19
N GLN A 307 -5.21 24.16 2.14
CA GLN A 307 -4.75 22.86 2.62
C GLN A 307 -3.45 22.43 1.91
N LEU A 308 -3.34 22.58 0.57
CA LEU A 308 -2.12 22.25 -0.17
C LEU A 308 -0.91 23.12 0.22
N LYS A 309 -1.14 24.42 0.48
CA LYS A 309 -0.08 25.31 1.00
C LYS A 309 0.37 24.87 2.38
N PHE A 310 -0.57 24.50 3.25
CA PHE A 310 -0.27 23.94 4.56
C PHE A 310 0.55 22.65 4.43
N VAL A 311 0.12 21.68 3.64
CA VAL A 311 0.84 20.41 3.39
C VAL A 311 2.29 20.69 2.99
N SER A 312 2.50 21.60 2.04
CA SER A 312 3.85 21.96 1.58
C SER A 312 4.70 22.56 2.71
N LYS A 313 4.14 23.50 3.47
CA LYS A 313 4.84 24.15 4.60
C LYS A 313 5.14 23.16 5.73
N TRP A 314 4.17 22.31 6.06
CA TRP A 314 4.26 21.25 7.04
C TRP A 314 5.42 20.32 6.71
N MET A 315 5.41 19.72 5.52
CA MET A 315 6.46 18.78 5.11
C MET A 315 7.85 19.42 5.07
N LEU A 316 7.97 20.61 4.47
CA LEU A 316 9.28 21.27 4.33
C LEU A 316 9.88 21.66 5.68
N SER A 317 9.06 22.05 6.66
CA SER A 317 9.51 22.39 8.01
C SER A 317 10.06 21.17 8.75
N HIS A 318 9.34 20.04 8.69
CA HIS A 318 9.79 18.79 9.31
C HIS A 318 11.05 18.22 8.66
N ILE A 319 11.14 18.27 7.33
CA ILE A 319 12.36 17.87 6.60
C ILE A 319 13.54 18.76 7.01
N GLU A 320 13.33 20.08 7.12
CA GLU A 320 14.37 20.99 7.61
C GLU A 320 14.87 20.62 9.02
N ASP A 321 13.97 20.24 9.93
CA ASP A 321 14.37 19.78 11.26
C ASP A 321 15.07 18.43 11.24
N GLY A 322 14.64 17.49 10.40
CA GLY A 322 15.36 16.25 10.13
C GLY A 322 16.79 16.50 9.66
N ASP A 323 16.98 17.50 8.79
CA ASP A 323 18.28 17.87 8.22
C ASP A 323 19.17 18.60 9.23
N LYS A 324 18.61 19.54 9.99
CA LYS A 324 19.39 20.53 10.76
C LYS A 324 19.45 20.21 12.24
N VAL A 325 18.36 19.72 12.82
CA VAL A 325 18.18 19.56 14.26
C VAL A 325 18.35 18.10 14.69
N LEU A 326 17.58 17.19 14.08
CA LEU A 326 17.52 15.80 14.48
C LEU A 326 18.67 14.97 13.90
N LYS A 327 19.10 15.28 12.67
CA LYS A 327 20.03 14.45 11.87
C LYS A 327 19.49 13.03 11.69
N LYS A 328 18.19 12.92 11.44
CA LYS A 328 17.45 11.67 11.26
C LYS A 328 16.57 11.73 10.02
N PRO A 329 16.23 10.58 9.41
CA PRO A 329 15.17 10.50 8.42
C PRO A 329 13.84 10.96 9.01
N VAL A 330 12.98 11.52 8.16
CA VAL A 330 11.60 11.91 8.45
C VAL A 330 10.71 11.13 7.49
N LEU A 331 9.90 10.23 8.04
CA LEU A 331 8.93 9.43 7.31
C LEU A 331 7.54 10.03 7.50
N PHE A 332 6.86 10.33 6.41
CA PHE A 332 5.46 10.78 6.46
C PHE A 332 4.56 9.53 6.48
N SER A 333 4.34 8.98 7.67
CA SER A 333 3.76 7.65 7.89
C SER A 333 2.25 7.58 7.66
N GLU A 334 1.58 8.73 7.56
CA GLU A 334 0.19 8.83 7.12
C GLU A 334 -0.03 10.12 6.34
N PHE A 335 -0.81 10.04 5.26
CA PHE A 335 -1.42 11.19 4.61
C PHE A 335 -2.66 10.74 3.84
N GLY A 336 -3.70 11.58 3.83
CA GLY A 336 -4.94 11.28 3.12
C GLY A 336 -5.81 12.51 2.94
N LEU A 337 -6.84 12.38 2.10
CA LEU A 337 -7.90 13.37 1.93
C LEU A 337 -9.26 12.64 1.93
N SER A 338 -10.14 12.97 2.87
CA SER A 338 -11.45 12.34 3.07
C SER A 338 -12.35 12.50 1.85
N GLU A 339 -13.09 11.43 1.51
CA GLU A 339 -14.16 11.50 0.51
C GLU A 339 -15.43 12.18 1.01
N GLU A 340 -15.54 12.40 2.33
CA GLU A 340 -16.67 13.10 2.98
C GLU A 340 -16.49 14.63 2.97
N ASN A 341 -15.34 15.14 2.52
CA ASN A 341 -15.11 16.56 2.37
C ASN A 341 -16.15 17.22 1.45
N GLN A 342 -16.60 18.43 1.83
CA GLN A 342 -17.51 19.21 0.99
C GLN A 342 -16.85 19.54 -0.35
N ASN A 343 -17.53 19.20 -1.44
CA ASN A 343 -17.01 19.31 -2.82
C ASN A 343 -15.81 18.39 -3.12
N PHE A 344 -15.67 17.27 -2.41
CA PHE A 344 -14.65 16.27 -2.71
C PHE A 344 -14.64 15.88 -4.19
N SER A 345 -13.44 15.81 -4.75
CA SER A 345 -13.20 15.18 -6.03
C SER A 345 -11.98 14.26 -5.94
N VAL A 346 -12.04 13.13 -6.65
CA VAL A 346 -10.88 12.22 -6.79
C VAL A 346 -9.65 12.97 -7.31
N SER A 347 -9.87 13.99 -8.17
CA SER A 347 -8.81 14.86 -8.68
C SER A 347 -8.08 15.64 -7.57
N ASP A 348 -8.80 16.12 -6.55
CA ASP A 348 -8.19 16.86 -5.44
C ASP A 348 -7.38 15.93 -4.53
N ARG A 349 -7.89 14.72 -4.27
CA ARG A 349 -7.10 13.68 -3.58
C ARG A 349 -5.82 13.35 -4.35
N GLU A 350 -5.91 13.18 -5.67
CA GLU A 350 -4.74 12.93 -6.52
C GLU A 350 -3.75 14.10 -6.55
N LYS A 351 -4.23 15.35 -6.57
CA LYS A 351 -3.36 16.54 -6.48
C LYS A 351 -2.61 16.58 -5.15
N MET A 352 -3.30 16.29 -4.03
CA MET A 352 -2.66 16.23 -2.71
C MET A 352 -1.61 15.11 -2.66
N HIS A 353 -1.93 13.92 -3.14
CA HIS A 353 -0.98 12.81 -3.22
C HIS A 353 0.26 13.19 -4.04
N ARG A 354 0.06 13.78 -5.23
CA ARG A 354 1.17 14.25 -6.07
C ARG A 354 2.02 15.31 -5.36
N ALA A 355 1.41 16.25 -4.63
CA ALA A 355 2.13 17.27 -3.88
C ALA A 355 3.05 16.66 -2.80
N VAL A 356 2.54 15.69 -2.04
CA VAL A 356 3.32 14.96 -1.02
C VAL A 356 4.47 14.20 -1.68
N LEU A 357 4.17 13.36 -2.69
CA LEU A 357 5.16 12.52 -3.35
C LEU A 357 6.23 13.34 -4.11
N ASP A 358 5.87 14.50 -4.66
CA ASP A 358 6.81 15.43 -5.29
C ASP A 358 7.81 16.02 -4.29
N ILE A 359 7.37 16.35 -3.08
CA ILE A 359 8.25 16.87 -2.03
C ILE A 359 9.23 15.77 -1.60
N ILE A 360 8.76 14.53 -1.43
CA ILE A 360 9.61 13.37 -1.13
C ILE A 360 10.65 13.15 -2.24
N TYR A 361 10.22 13.14 -3.50
CA TYR A 361 11.16 12.96 -4.61
C TYR A 361 12.22 14.07 -4.67
N LYS A 362 11.82 15.33 -4.46
CA LYS A 362 12.76 16.47 -4.38
C LYS A 362 13.72 16.34 -3.20
N SER A 363 13.26 15.79 -2.07
CA SER A 363 14.07 15.48 -0.89
C SER A 363 15.13 14.42 -1.22
N ALA A 364 14.70 13.29 -1.79
CA ALA A 364 15.57 12.19 -2.21
C ALA A 364 16.66 12.64 -3.19
N LYS A 365 16.31 13.40 -4.24
CA LYS A 365 17.30 13.95 -5.20
C LYS A 365 18.38 14.84 -4.58
N ARG A 366 18.10 15.41 -3.42
CA ARG A 366 18.97 16.34 -2.71
C ARG A 366 19.58 15.72 -1.45
N ASN A 367 19.41 14.42 -1.22
CA ASN A 367 19.85 13.70 -0.03
C ASN A 367 19.39 14.38 1.27
N ARG A 368 18.15 14.89 1.28
CA ARG A 368 17.53 15.52 2.47
C ARG A 368 16.74 14.49 3.27
N SER A 369 16.42 14.82 4.51
CA SER A 369 15.82 13.93 5.50
C SER A 369 14.42 13.40 5.18
N GLY A 370 13.67 14.00 4.25
CA GLY A 370 12.38 13.46 3.81
C GLY A 370 12.58 12.14 3.11
N ALA A 371 12.33 11.04 3.83
CA ALA A 371 12.79 9.70 3.49
C ALA A 371 11.71 8.82 2.88
N GLY A 372 10.47 9.30 2.83
CA GLY A 372 9.37 8.64 2.16
C GLY A 372 8.01 9.03 2.68
N ALA A 373 6.97 8.41 2.12
CA ALA A 373 5.59 8.61 2.55
C ALA A 373 4.76 7.33 2.43
N LEU A 374 3.77 7.19 3.31
CA LEU A 374 2.82 6.08 3.35
C LEU A 374 1.39 6.65 3.28
N VAL A 375 0.66 6.33 2.22
CA VAL A 375 -0.72 6.82 2.06
C VAL A 375 -1.66 6.10 3.04
N TRP A 376 -2.61 6.85 3.61
CA TRP A 376 -3.75 6.30 4.34
C TRP A 376 -4.99 6.36 3.43
N GLN A 377 -5.62 5.24 3.07
CA GLN A 377 -5.18 3.86 3.26
C GLN A 377 -5.59 3.00 2.06
N PHE A 378 -4.91 1.86 1.87
CA PHE A 378 -5.28 0.89 0.83
C PHE A 378 -6.07 -0.29 1.38
N LEU A 379 -7.08 -0.67 0.59
CA LEU A 379 -7.99 -1.77 0.79
C LEU A 379 -7.98 -2.69 -0.44
N VAL A 380 -8.65 -3.84 -0.34
CA VAL A 380 -9.02 -4.66 -1.51
C VAL A 380 -10.52 -4.54 -1.80
N SER A 381 -10.95 -4.96 -2.99
CA SER A 381 -12.36 -4.95 -3.38
C SER A 381 -13.25 -5.68 -2.36
N GLY A 382 -14.40 -5.10 -2.03
CA GLY A 382 -15.36 -5.69 -1.08
C GLY A 382 -14.97 -5.55 0.39
N MET A 383 -14.12 -4.58 0.74
CA MET A 383 -13.77 -4.23 2.14
C MET A 383 -14.20 -2.82 2.53
N LYS A 384 -15.32 -2.32 1.99
CA LYS A 384 -15.77 -0.95 2.25
C LYS A 384 -16.01 -0.68 3.74
N GLU A 385 -16.39 -1.70 4.50
CA GLU A 385 -16.59 -1.66 5.95
C GLU A 385 -15.32 -1.40 6.76
N PHE A 386 -14.13 -1.57 6.17
CA PHE A 386 -12.84 -1.20 6.77
C PHE A 386 -12.37 0.20 6.35
N SER A 387 -13.10 0.87 5.46
CA SER A 387 -12.83 2.25 5.08
C SER A 387 -13.34 3.21 6.15
N ASP A 388 -12.52 4.18 6.51
CA ASP A 388 -12.79 5.22 7.49
C ASP A 388 -12.93 6.60 6.85
N GLU A 389 -13.31 6.67 5.56
CA GLU A 389 -13.42 7.84 4.64
C GLU A 389 -12.21 8.08 3.71
N TYR A 390 -11.06 7.47 4.04
CA TYR A 390 -9.83 7.60 3.24
C TYR A 390 -9.53 6.36 2.38
N GLY A 391 -10.30 5.28 2.55
CA GLY A 391 -10.05 4.00 1.91
C GLY A 391 -10.04 4.06 0.38
N MET A 392 -9.02 3.45 -0.21
CA MET A 392 -8.88 3.34 -1.66
C MET A 392 -8.55 1.91 -2.05
N VAL A 393 -9.20 1.42 -3.11
CA VAL A 393 -8.80 0.19 -3.79
C VAL A 393 -7.99 0.60 -5.02
N PRO A 394 -6.64 0.51 -5.00
CA PRO A 394 -5.81 1.20 -5.98
C PRO A 394 -6.07 0.75 -7.43
N TRP A 395 -6.47 -0.50 -7.68
CA TRP A 395 -6.76 -1.00 -9.04
C TRP A 395 -8.16 -0.67 -9.56
N GLU A 396 -9.08 -0.21 -8.71
CA GLU A 396 -10.40 0.23 -9.18
C GLU A 396 -10.35 1.63 -9.83
N SER A 397 -9.27 2.39 -9.58
CA SER A 397 -9.01 3.69 -10.18
C SER A 397 -7.61 3.73 -10.80
N SER A 398 -7.54 3.56 -12.13
CA SER A 398 -6.26 3.55 -12.85
C SER A 398 -5.46 4.85 -12.68
N SER A 399 -6.13 5.99 -12.48
CA SER A 399 -5.48 7.27 -12.21
C SER A 399 -4.82 7.29 -10.83
N THR A 400 -5.47 6.74 -9.80
CA THR A 400 -4.92 6.66 -8.45
C THR A 400 -3.70 5.73 -8.39
N ALA A 401 -3.78 4.51 -8.94
CA ALA A 401 -2.62 3.62 -9.03
C ALA A 401 -1.43 4.27 -9.76
N SER A 402 -1.70 4.99 -10.86
CA SER A 402 -0.65 5.62 -11.67
C SER A 402 0.20 6.64 -10.89
N VAL A 403 -0.39 7.35 -9.91
CA VAL A 403 0.33 8.32 -9.06
C VAL A 403 1.47 7.63 -8.30
N PHE A 404 1.18 6.47 -7.73
CA PHE A 404 2.14 5.73 -6.90
C PHE A 404 3.15 4.95 -7.75
N VAL A 405 2.73 4.35 -8.86
CA VAL A 405 3.62 3.71 -9.83
C VAL A 405 4.63 4.71 -10.38
N GLU A 406 4.17 5.90 -10.80
CA GLU A 406 5.03 6.97 -11.30
C GLU A 406 6.07 7.39 -10.25
N GLN A 407 5.65 7.48 -8.98
CA GLN A 407 6.57 7.79 -7.89
C GLN A 407 7.61 6.69 -7.68
N SER A 408 7.21 5.41 -7.72
CA SER A 408 8.14 4.28 -7.65
C SER A 408 9.18 4.36 -8.77
N CYS A 409 8.75 4.63 -10.01
CA CYS A 409 9.67 4.83 -11.14
C CYS A 409 10.62 6.02 -10.92
N ARG A 410 10.13 7.13 -10.38
CA ARG A 410 10.94 8.32 -10.11
C ARG A 410 12.00 8.05 -9.03
N LEU A 411 11.63 7.36 -7.96
CA LEU A 411 12.56 7.00 -6.88
C LEU A 411 13.57 5.94 -7.32
N ALA A 412 13.17 4.96 -8.13
CA ALA A 412 14.08 3.98 -8.73
C ALA A 412 15.15 4.64 -9.62
N ASN A 413 14.77 5.69 -10.35
CA ASN A 413 15.69 6.51 -11.15
C ASN A 413 16.49 7.53 -10.32
N ALA A 414 16.19 7.71 -9.03
CA ALA A 414 17.01 8.50 -8.13
C ALA A 414 18.27 7.72 -7.76
N LYS A 415 19.38 8.42 -7.49
CA LYS A 415 20.67 7.78 -7.18
C LYS A 415 20.51 6.82 -5.99
N GLY A 416 20.97 5.58 -6.14
CA GLY A 416 21.23 4.67 -5.02
C GLY A 416 20.10 3.72 -4.63
N TRP A 417 19.00 3.60 -5.37
CA TRP A 417 17.93 2.65 -5.06
C TRP A 417 18.34 1.18 -5.28
N THR A 418 17.98 0.29 -4.36
CA THR A 418 18.38 -1.14 -4.35
C THR A 418 17.33 -2.12 -4.78
N GLN A 419 16.04 -1.78 -4.66
CA GLN A 419 14.98 -2.73 -4.90
C GLN A 419 14.55 -2.73 -6.39
N LEU A 420 15.50 -3.10 -7.26
CA LEU A 420 15.29 -3.25 -8.71
C LEU A 420 14.18 -4.27 -9.02
N ASP A 421 14.02 -5.31 -8.19
CA ASP A 421 13.00 -6.34 -8.37
C ASP A 421 11.57 -5.87 -8.05
N LEU A 422 11.44 -4.75 -7.32
CA LEU A 422 10.15 -4.08 -7.11
C LEU A 422 9.95 -2.91 -8.07
N VAL A 423 10.85 -2.66 -9.02
CA VAL A 423 10.62 -1.63 -10.02
C VAL A 423 9.49 -2.12 -10.94
N PRO A 424 8.35 -1.40 -11.04
CA PRO A 424 7.31 -1.78 -11.97
C PRO A 424 7.86 -1.94 -13.39
N ASP A 425 7.39 -2.96 -14.11
CA ASP A 425 7.79 -3.19 -15.52
C ASP A 425 7.63 -1.92 -16.37
N GLU A 426 6.62 -1.11 -16.02
CA GLU A 426 6.28 0.18 -16.64
C GLU A 426 7.37 1.26 -16.49
N CYS A 427 8.34 1.08 -15.59
CA CYS A 427 9.46 2.00 -15.42
C CYS A 427 10.61 1.71 -16.38
N VAL A 428 10.70 0.48 -16.90
CA VAL A 428 11.75 0.03 -17.83
C VAL A 428 11.34 0.36 -19.27
N GLU A 429 10.05 0.34 -19.56
CA GLU A 429 9.50 0.68 -20.86
C GLU A 429 9.13 2.17 -20.95
N GLY A 430 9.90 2.95 -21.69
CA GLY A 430 9.59 4.37 -21.91
C GLY A 430 8.18 4.60 -22.48
N PRO A 431 7.60 5.81 -22.32
CA PRO A 431 6.21 6.11 -22.69
C PRO A 431 5.83 5.82 -24.15
N GLN A 432 6.81 5.65 -25.04
CA GLN A 432 6.64 5.30 -26.45
C GLN A 432 6.31 3.82 -26.69
N HIS A 433 6.77 2.90 -25.83
CA HIS A 433 6.50 1.46 -25.94
C HIS A 433 5.06 1.11 -25.55
N ARG A 434 4.47 1.92 -24.66
CA ARG A 434 3.10 1.81 -24.16
C ARG A 434 2.05 1.93 -25.27
N SER A 435 2.25 2.85 -26.22
CA SER A 435 1.37 3.00 -27.39
C SER A 435 1.41 1.78 -28.30
N PHE A 436 2.55 1.09 -28.36
CA PHE A 436 2.76 -0.07 -29.22
C PHE A 436 2.18 -1.36 -28.63
N LEU A 437 2.31 -1.58 -27.32
CA LEU A 437 1.74 -2.75 -26.64
C LEU A 437 0.21 -2.70 -26.55
N VAL A 438 -0.37 -1.52 -26.32
CA VAL A 438 -1.84 -1.34 -26.38
C VAL A 438 -2.37 -1.60 -27.80
N ALA A 439 -1.61 -1.20 -28.84
CA ALA A 439 -1.94 -1.54 -30.22
C ALA A 439 -1.84 -3.06 -30.47
N LEU A 440 -0.84 -3.74 -29.91
CA LEU A 440 -0.71 -5.20 -30.02
C LEU A 440 -1.81 -5.98 -29.30
N GLU A 441 -2.26 -5.54 -28.13
CA GLU A 441 -3.42 -6.12 -27.44
C GLU A 441 -4.72 -5.93 -28.23
N GLN A 442 -4.91 -4.75 -28.82
CA GLN A 442 -6.04 -4.50 -29.72
C GLN A 442 -5.97 -5.41 -30.96
N LEU A 443 -4.79 -5.60 -31.56
CA LEU A 443 -4.56 -6.50 -32.69
C LEU A 443 -4.81 -7.98 -32.33
N GLY A 444 -4.46 -8.41 -31.12
CA GLY A 444 -4.78 -9.75 -30.60
C GLY A 444 -6.29 -10.00 -30.46
N LEU A 445 -7.02 -8.99 -30.01
CA LEU A 445 -8.50 -9.01 -29.96
C LEU A 445 -9.14 -9.01 -31.36
N TYR A 446 -8.58 -8.28 -32.33
CA TYR A 446 -9.02 -8.34 -33.73
C TYR A 446 -8.76 -9.72 -34.37
N ALA A 447 -7.64 -10.36 -34.04
CA ALA A 447 -7.34 -11.72 -34.51
C ALA A 447 -8.29 -12.77 -33.92
N SER A 448 -8.70 -12.61 -32.65
CA SER A 448 -9.72 -13.44 -32.01
C SER A 448 -11.09 -13.30 -32.68
N LEU A 449 -11.52 -12.07 -32.99
CA LEU A 449 -12.78 -11.81 -33.72
C LEU A 449 -12.77 -12.38 -35.15
N LEU A 450 -11.64 -12.32 -35.85
CA LEU A 450 -11.45 -12.94 -37.16
C LEU A 450 -11.51 -14.48 -37.11
N ALA A 451 -11.04 -15.08 -36.01
CA ALA A 451 -11.07 -16.52 -35.80
C ALA A 451 -12.49 -17.02 -35.50
N GLU A 452 -13.30 -16.26 -34.77
CA GLU A 452 -14.72 -16.58 -34.48
C GLU A 452 -15.64 -16.33 -35.69
N ALA A 453 -15.32 -15.38 -36.58
CA ALA A 453 -16.09 -15.12 -37.80
C ALA A 453 -15.96 -16.21 -38.89
N LYS A 454 -15.24 -17.31 -38.62
CA LYS A 454 -14.95 -18.37 -39.61
C LYS A 454 -16.18 -19.15 -40.09
N GLU A 455 -17.34 -19.07 -39.43
CA GLU A 455 -18.45 -20.00 -39.72
C GLU A 455 -19.75 -19.41 -40.27
N THR A 456 -19.96 -18.09 -40.39
CA THR A 456 -21.35 -17.62 -40.63
C THR A 456 -21.63 -16.60 -41.74
N ASN A 457 -20.67 -15.94 -42.40
CA ASN A 457 -20.99 -15.14 -43.61
C ASN A 457 -19.76 -14.71 -44.43
N SER A 458 -19.68 -15.10 -45.71
CA SER A 458 -18.57 -14.76 -46.60
C SER A 458 -18.43 -13.26 -46.91
N GLU A 459 -19.53 -12.50 -46.89
CA GLU A 459 -19.51 -11.06 -47.18
C GLU A 459 -19.05 -10.23 -45.97
N LEU A 460 -19.44 -10.65 -44.76
CA LEU A 460 -19.00 -10.02 -43.50
C LEU A 460 -17.49 -10.23 -43.29
N LYS A 461 -16.99 -11.42 -43.65
CA LYS A 461 -15.56 -11.76 -43.63
C LYS A 461 -14.73 -10.86 -44.55
N LEU A 462 -15.23 -10.60 -45.77
CA LEU A 462 -14.53 -9.73 -46.73
C LEU A 462 -14.44 -8.29 -46.21
N LYS A 463 -15.55 -7.76 -45.67
CA LYS A 463 -15.59 -6.41 -45.09
C LYS A 463 -14.73 -6.27 -43.83
N LEU A 464 -14.69 -7.29 -42.96
CA LEU A 464 -13.77 -7.30 -41.80
C LEU A 464 -12.31 -7.34 -42.24
N GLN A 465 -11.98 -8.16 -43.24
CA GLN A 465 -10.62 -8.26 -43.78
C GLN A 465 -10.16 -6.96 -44.47
N GLU A 466 -11.03 -6.29 -45.23
CA GLU A 466 -10.73 -4.95 -45.78
C GLU A 466 -10.55 -3.91 -44.68
N THR A 467 -11.43 -3.90 -43.67
CA THR A 467 -11.33 -2.94 -42.54
C THR A 467 -10.03 -3.12 -41.76
N ILE A 468 -9.64 -4.38 -41.48
CA ILE A 468 -8.40 -4.70 -40.76
C ILE A 468 -7.16 -4.41 -41.62
N SER A 469 -7.22 -4.69 -42.92
CA SER A 469 -6.13 -4.38 -43.86
C SER A 469 -5.91 -2.87 -44.02
N ILE A 470 -6.99 -2.08 -44.06
CA ILE A 470 -6.93 -0.61 -44.05
C ILE A 470 -6.35 -0.10 -42.72
N HIS A 471 -6.72 -0.71 -41.58
CA HIS A 471 -6.21 -0.34 -40.26
C HIS A 471 -4.70 -0.61 -40.12
N LEU A 472 -4.26 -1.82 -40.49
CA LEU A 472 -2.86 -2.26 -40.45
C LEU A 472 -1.97 -1.46 -41.42
N SER A 473 -2.48 -1.15 -42.62
CA SER A 473 -1.81 -0.30 -43.61
C SER A 473 -1.64 1.15 -43.14
N TYR A 474 -2.59 1.64 -42.32
CA TYR A 474 -2.57 3.00 -41.79
C TYR A 474 -1.65 3.12 -40.56
N GLU A 475 -1.64 2.13 -39.67
CA GLU A 475 -0.68 2.00 -38.54
C GLU A 475 0.77 1.95 -39.03
N ALA A 476 1.04 1.17 -40.09
CA ALA A 476 2.38 1.08 -40.68
C ALA A 476 2.91 2.43 -41.24
N LYS A 477 2.05 3.43 -41.45
CA LYS A 477 2.43 4.74 -41.98
C LYS A 477 2.33 5.92 -40.99
N HIS A 478 1.60 5.82 -39.87
CA HIS A 478 1.20 7.00 -39.08
C HIS A 478 1.24 6.84 -37.55
N ALA A 479 2.11 5.97 -37.02
CA ALA A 479 2.24 5.66 -35.59
C ALA A 479 2.52 6.87 -34.64
N GLU A 480 2.62 8.10 -35.14
CA GLU A 480 3.08 9.28 -34.38
C GLU A 480 2.10 10.46 -34.29
N SER A 481 0.84 10.40 -34.77
CA SER A 481 0.00 11.63 -34.82
C SER A 481 -1.39 11.53 -34.19
N ALA A 482 -1.81 12.61 -33.50
CA ALA A 482 -3.15 12.78 -32.91
C ALA A 482 -4.32 12.71 -33.92
N GLN A 483 -4.02 12.81 -35.22
CA GLN A 483 -4.99 12.56 -36.31
C GLN A 483 -5.46 11.09 -36.34
N PHE A 484 -4.66 10.17 -35.79
CA PHE A 484 -5.00 8.75 -35.64
C PHE A 484 -6.31 8.55 -34.85
N LEU A 485 -6.44 9.19 -33.68
CA LEU A 485 -7.60 9.02 -32.81
C LEU A 485 -8.90 9.57 -33.42
N VAL A 486 -8.81 10.65 -34.20
CA VAL A 486 -9.98 11.23 -34.88
C VAL A 486 -10.47 10.31 -35.99
N LYS A 487 -9.54 9.73 -36.76
CA LYS A 487 -9.87 8.87 -37.90
C LYS A 487 -10.30 7.46 -37.46
N ALA A 488 -9.69 6.92 -36.40
CA ALA A 488 -10.14 5.68 -35.77
C ALA A 488 -11.59 5.79 -35.25
N ARG A 489 -11.95 6.96 -34.71
CA ARG A 489 -13.32 7.24 -34.25
C ARG A 489 -14.32 7.25 -35.41
N GLN A 490 -13.96 7.86 -36.53
CA GLN A 490 -14.79 7.88 -37.74
C GLN A 490 -15.00 6.47 -38.30
N ILE A 491 -13.92 5.68 -38.40
CA ILE A 491 -13.98 4.29 -38.89
C ILE A 491 -14.88 3.42 -37.99
N MET A 492 -14.81 3.60 -36.67
CA MET A 492 -15.73 2.92 -35.74
C MET A 492 -17.19 3.33 -35.96
N THR A 493 -17.47 4.62 -36.17
CA THR A 493 -18.83 5.11 -36.46
C THR A 493 -19.37 4.52 -37.77
N ASP A 494 -18.56 4.55 -38.83
CA ASP A 494 -18.94 4.04 -40.15
C ASP A 494 -19.19 2.51 -40.11
N THR A 495 -18.39 1.79 -39.32
CA THR A 495 -18.56 0.33 -39.11
C THR A 495 -19.86 0.01 -38.37
N VAL A 496 -20.20 0.79 -37.34
CA VAL A 496 -21.46 0.63 -36.58
C VAL A 496 -22.68 0.95 -37.44
N ASP A 497 -22.60 1.97 -38.30
CA ASP A 497 -23.71 2.35 -39.17
C ASP A 497 -23.91 1.37 -40.34
N ALA A 498 -22.82 0.82 -40.91
CA ALA A 498 -22.91 -0.28 -41.87
C ALA A 498 -23.58 -1.53 -41.28
N MET A 499 -23.28 -1.85 -40.01
CA MET A 499 -23.92 -2.95 -39.28
C MET A 499 -25.40 -2.68 -38.96
N ARG A 500 -25.78 -1.43 -38.65
CA ARG A 500 -27.20 -1.06 -38.50
C ARG A 500 -27.98 -1.18 -39.80
N SER A 501 -27.36 -0.88 -40.93
CA SER A 501 -27.97 -1.05 -42.25
C SER A 501 -28.20 -2.53 -42.58
N LEU A 502 -27.25 -3.41 -42.25
CA LEU A 502 -27.41 -4.87 -42.40
C LEU A 502 -28.53 -5.45 -41.52
N LYS A 503 -28.80 -4.86 -40.35
CA LYS A 503 -29.93 -5.22 -39.48
C LYS A 503 -31.31 -4.95 -40.10
N GLN A 504 -31.41 -3.99 -41.03
CA GLN A 504 -32.68 -3.70 -41.72
C GLN A 504 -32.98 -4.68 -42.86
N GLN A 505 -32.00 -5.49 -43.30
CA GLN A 505 -32.15 -6.40 -44.43
C GLN A 505 -32.35 -7.87 -44.06
N ASN A 506 -32.07 -8.28 -42.81
CA ASN A 506 -32.21 -9.67 -42.36
C ASN A 506 -33.12 -9.76 -41.13
N ASN A 507 -34.33 -10.31 -41.32
CA ASN A 507 -35.36 -10.43 -40.29
C ASN A 507 -35.32 -11.73 -39.48
N ASP A 508 -34.21 -12.47 -39.50
CA ASP A 508 -34.02 -13.66 -38.67
C ASP A 508 -32.77 -13.51 -37.79
N VAL A 509 -32.98 -13.45 -36.47
CA VAL A 509 -31.92 -13.26 -35.47
C VAL A 509 -31.73 -14.57 -34.72
N THR A 510 -30.66 -15.32 -35.04
CA THR A 510 -30.18 -16.44 -34.23
C THR A 510 -29.49 -15.97 -32.93
N GLU A 511 -29.48 -16.83 -31.91
CA GLU A 511 -28.92 -16.60 -30.55
C GLU A 511 -27.47 -16.08 -30.58
N GLU A 512 -26.64 -16.55 -31.52
CA GLU A 512 -25.25 -16.13 -31.69
C GLU A 512 -25.09 -14.65 -32.08
N ASN A 513 -26.00 -14.12 -32.91
CA ASN A 513 -25.99 -12.70 -33.29
C ASN A 513 -26.34 -11.77 -32.11
N ARG A 514 -26.99 -12.28 -31.05
CA ARG A 514 -27.22 -11.52 -29.81
C ARG A 514 -25.97 -11.47 -28.93
N LEU A 515 -25.18 -12.54 -28.89
CA LEU A 515 -23.94 -12.59 -28.10
C LEU A 515 -22.85 -11.68 -28.68
N LEU A 516 -22.70 -11.69 -30.02
CA LEU A 516 -21.77 -10.81 -30.73
C LEU A 516 -22.15 -9.32 -30.54
N LYS A 517 -23.46 -9.03 -30.58
CA LYS A 517 -24.02 -7.70 -30.31
C LYS A 517 -23.80 -7.23 -28.88
N ALA A 518 -23.90 -8.11 -27.88
CA ALA A 518 -23.66 -7.76 -26.48
C ALA A 518 -22.19 -7.37 -26.24
N ARG A 519 -21.24 -8.13 -26.79
CA ARG A 519 -19.79 -7.84 -26.68
C ARG A 519 -19.35 -6.62 -27.50
N LEU A 520 -19.99 -6.35 -28.65
CA LEU A 520 -19.71 -5.14 -29.45
C LEU A 520 -20.26 -3.86 -28.82
N ILE A 521 -21.40 -3.96 -28.12
CA ILE A 521 -21.92 -2.87 -27.29
C ILE A 521 -20.94 -2.59 -26.15
N GLU A 522 -20.41 -3.64 -25.49
CA GLU A 522 -19.37 -3.52 -24.46
C GLU A 522 -18.09 -2.82 -24.99
N LEU A 523 -17.69 -3.09 -26.22
CA LEU A 523 -16.57 -2.40 -26.92
C LEU A 523 -16.87 -0.91 -27.18
N SER A 524 -18.09 -0.54 -27.56
CA SER A 524 -18.48 0.86 -27.79
C SER A 524 -18.54 1.72 -26.52
N PHE A 525 -18.57 1.10 -25.34
CA PHE A 525 -18.61 1.77 -24.05
C PHE A 525 -17.25 1.85 -23.33
N ARG A 526 -16.20 1.15 -23.80
CA ARG A 526 -14.82 1.36 -23.32
C ARG A 526 -14.23 2.62 -23.96
N LYS A 527 -14.60 3.79 -23.43
CA LYS A 527 -13.96 5.07 -23.77
C LYS A 527 -12.47 5.05 -23.35
N PRO A 528 -11.53 5.52 -24.20
CA PRO A 528 -10.26 6.01 -23.72
C PRO A 528 -10.50 7.32 -22.97
N VAL A 529 -10.16 7.34 -21.69
CA VAL A 529 -10.14 8.55 -20.86
C VAL A 529 -9.03 9.47 -21.36
N GLY A 530 -9.41 10.65 -21.82
CA GLY A 530 -8.48 11.68 -22.28
C GLY A 530 -9.19 12.89 -22.87
N ARG A 531 -9.75 13.76 -22.02
CA ARG A 531 -10.02 15.16 -22.39
C ARG A 531 -9.82 16.09 -21.19
N LEU A 532 -8.77 16.90 -21.29
CA LEU A 532 -8.59 18.16 -20.58
C LEU A 532 -8.96 19.31 -21.55
N LEU A 533 -10.02 20.03 -21.19
CA LEU A 533 -10.31 21.47 -21.32
C LEU A 533 -10.09 22.29 -22.64
N SER A 534 -11.23 22.85 -23.10
CA SER A 534 -11.51 24.29 -23.31
C SER A 534 -11.57 24.93 -24.73
N ARG A 535 -12.71 25.64 -24.93
CA ARG A 535 -12.96 26.93 -25.61
C ARG A 535 -13.02 27.05 -27.16
N ARG A 536 -14.23 27.31 -27.70
CA ARG A 536 -14.77 28.65 -28.07
C ARG A 536 -16.12 28.59 -28.83
N MET A 537 -16.97 29.60 -28.58
CA MET A 537 -18.19 30.06 -29.30
C MET A 537 -19.39 29.10 -29.19
N LEU A 538 -20.55 29.44 -28.61
CA LEU A 538 -21.28 30.70 -28.39
C LEU A 538 -21.93 30.70 -26.99
#